data_AF-A0A193QHS4-F1
#
_entry.id   AF-A0A193QHS4-F1
#
_cell.length_a   1.000
_cell.length_b   1.000
_cell.length_c   1.000
_cell.angle_alpha   90.00
_cell.angle_beta   90.00
_cell.angle_gamma   90.00
#
_symmetry.space_group_name_H-M   'P 1'
#
loop_
_entity.id
_entity.type
_entity.pdbx_description
1 polymer ?
#
loop_
_entity_poly.entity_id
_entity_poly.type
_entity_poly.pdbx_seq_one_letter_code
_entity_poly.pdbx_strand_id
1 'polypeptide(L)'
;MPMPMPMPDNIAVVIVNSNVKRGLVDSEYNARRQQCETGARFFAVEKLRDVALDQFEAVAHELDSTVAKRMRHVLSENARTLATANALAAGDLALMGCLMAESHASMRDDFEITVPAIDILVSIIKEEIG
;
A
#
# COMPACT_ATOMS: atom_id res chain seq x y z
N MET A 1 -6.65 -14.88 -14.07
CA MET A 1 -5.22 -14.58 -14.36
C MET A 1 -5.02 -13.08 -14.24
N PRO A 2 -3.87 -12.59 -13.75
CA PRO A 2 -3.55 -11.18 -13.88
C PRO A 2 -3.51 -10.81 -15.38
N MET A 3 -4.20 -9.75 -15.77
CA MET A 3 -4.14 -9.22 -17.13
C MET A 3 -3.09 -8.10 -17.16
N PRO A 4 -2.13 -8.14 -18.10
CA PRO A 4 -1.17 -7.07 -18.25
C PRO A 4 -1.89 -5.78 -18.63
N MET A 5 -1.53 -4.69 -17.96
CA MET A 5 -2.10 -3.37 -18.21
C MET A 5 -1.13 -2.57 -19.09
N PRO A 6 -1.53 -2.18 -20.32
CA PRO A 6 -0.68 -1.39 -21.19
C PRO A 6 -0.50 0.02 -20.61
N MET A 7 0.74 0.54 -20.69
CA MET A 7 1.03 1.93 -20.34
C MET A 7 0.71 2.84 -21.53
N PRO A 8 0.03 3.98 -21.33
CA PRO A 8 -0.12 5.01 -22.34
C PRO A 8 1.22 5.53 -22.86
N ASP A 9 1.32 5.78 -24.16
CA ASP A 9 2.57 6.20 -24.84
C ASP A 9 3.09 7.58 -24.38
N ASN A 10 2.23 8.39 -23.76
CA ASN A 10 2.54 9.74 -23.27
C ASN A 10 3.00 9.76 -21.80
N ILE A 11 3.38 8.62 -21.22
CA ILE A 11 3.80 8.49 -19.83
C ILE A 11 5.20 7.89 -19.74
N ALA A 12 6.01 8.44 -18.87
CA ALA A 12 7.28 7.86 -18.46
C ALA A 12 7.19 7.34 -17.02
N VAL A 13 7.75 6.16 -16.77
CA VAL A 13 7.96 5.63 -15.42
C VAL A 13 9.38 5.96 -15.00
N VAL A 14 9.52 6.77 -13.96
CA VAL A 14 10.84 7.14 -13.41
C VAL A 14 11.09 6.34 -12.15
N ILE A 15 12.23 5.64 -12.11
CA ILE A 15 12.68 4.90 -10.92
C ILE A 15 13.76 5.72 -10.23
N VAL A 16 13.51 6.11 -8.98
CA VAL A 16 14.47 6.87 -8.16
C VAL A 16 15.03 5.98 -7.07
N ASN A 17 16.35 5.73 -7.11
CA ASN A 17 17.04 4.92 -6.10
C ASN A 17 17.60 5.82 -4.99
N SER A 18 17.15 5.61 -3.74
CA SER A 18 17.66 6.36 -2.58
C SER A 18 19.10 6.05 -2.22
N ASN A 19 19.67 4.96 -2.76
CA ASN A 19 21.00 4.44 -2.43
C ASN A 19 21.21 4.10 -0.94
N VAL A 20 20.16 4.15 -0.12
CA VAL A 20 20.22 3.74 1.29
C VAL A 20 20.26 2.22 1.38
N LYS A 21 21.26 1.68 2.07
CA LYS A 21 21.36 0.25 2.35
C LYS A 21 20.61 -0.07 3.63
N ARG A 22 19.64 -0.99 3.55
CA ARG A 22 18.95 -1.53 4.74
C ARG A 22 19.73 -2.74 5.29
N GLY A 23 19.80 -2.85 6.62
CA GLY A 23 20.21 -4.07 7.32
C GLY A 23 19.05 -5.08 7.41
N LEU A 24 19.22 -6.14 8.21
CA LEU A 24 18.28 -7.27 8.48
C LEU A 24 16.81 -7.00 8.10
N VAL A 25 16.47 -7.27 6.83
CA VAL A 25 15.11 -7.07 6.29
C VAL A 25 14.16 -8.18 6.75
N ASP A 26 14.69 -9.36 7.07
CA ASP A 26 13.91 -10.57 7.28
C ASP A 26 13.08 -10.54 8.58
N SER A 27 13.59 -9.95 9.67
CA SER A 27 12.85 -9.90 10.95
C SER A 27 11.62 -9.00 10.87
N GLU A 28 11.77 -7.81 10.27
CA GLU A 28 10.70 -6.83 10.11
C GLU A 28 9.63 -7.31 9.12
N TYR A 29 10.05 -8.00 8.07
CA TYR A 29 9.13 -8.65 7.13
C TYR A 29 8.31 -9.74 7.82
N ASN A 30 8.98 -10.65 8.54
CA ASN A 30 8.31 -11.75 9.24
C ASN A 30 7.33 -11.24 10.31
N ALA A 31 7.69 -10.18 11.05
CA ALA A 31 6.79 -9.54 12.01
C ALA A 31 5.50 -9.04 11.35
N ARG A 32 5.61 -8.34 10.20
CA ARG A 32 4.43 -7.84 9.46
C ARG A 32 3.57 -8.96 8.91
N ARG A 33 4.20 -10.01 8.40
CA ARG A 33 3.50 -11.21 7.96
C ARG A 33 2.68 -11.81 9.11
N GLN A 34 3.28 -11.99 10.27
CA GLN A 34 2.60 -12.54 11.44
C GLN A 34 1.46 -11.63 11.94
N GLN A 35 1.64 -10.31 11.86
CA GLN A 35 0.58 -9.32 12.18
C GLN A 35 -0.61 -9.49 11.23
N CYS A 36 -0.37 -9.64 9.92
CA CYS A 36 -1.42 -9.89 8.94
C CYS A 36 -2.12 -11.24 9.15
N GLU A 37 -1.37 -12.30 9.45
CA GLU A 37 -1.91 -13.64 9.76
C GLU A 37 -2.76 -13.62 11.05
N THR A 38 -2.38 -12.80 12.03
CA THR A 38 -3.19 -12.58 13.23
C THR A 38 -4.53 -11.91 12.88
N GLY A 39 -4.51 -10.88 12.04
CA GLY A 39 -5.73 -10.28 11.51
C GLY A 39 -6.61 -11.28 10.75
N ALA A 40 -6.03 -12.10 9.87
CA ALA A 40 -6.76 -13.12 9.11
C ALA A 40 -7.44 -14.15 10.03
N ARG A 41 -6.74 -14.57 11.10
CA ARG A 41 -7.29 -15.48 12.11
C ARG A 41 -8.46 -14.86 12.88
N PHE A 42 -8.42 -13.57 13.19
CA PHE A 42 -9.53 -12.89 13.86
C PHE A 42 -10.83 -12.98 13.06
N PHE A 43 -10.76 -12.83 11.73
CA PHE A 43 -11.91 -12.95 10.82
C PHE A 43 -12.17 -14.38 10.32
N ALA A 44 -11.40 -15.37 10.78
CA ALA A 44 -11.46 -16.76 10.32
C ALA A 44 -11.34 -16.91 8.78
N VAL A 45 -10.52 -16.08 8.14
CA VAL A 45 -10.22 -16.15 6.70
C VAL A 45 -8.81 -16.66 6.44
N GLU A 46 -8.56 -17.22 5.25
CA GLU A 46 -7.20 -17.62 4.84
C GLU A 46 -6.34 -16.39 4.52
N LYS A 47 -6.92 -15.40 3.84
CA LYS A 47 -6.20 -14.20 3.38
C LYS A 47 -7.01 -12.95 3.67
N LEU A 48 -6.33 -11.88 4.06
CA LEU A 48 -6.96 -10.60 4.38
C LEU A 48 -7.81 -10.04 3.24
N ARG A 49 -7.48 -10.32 1.98
CA ARG A 49 -8.28 -9.86 0.82
C ARG A 49 -9.73 -10.35 0.82
N ASP A 50 -10.04 -11.38 1.61
CA ASP A 50 -11.38 -11.96 1.70
C ASP A 50 -12.24 -11.27 2.78
N VAL A 51 -11.69 -10.26 3.48
CA VAL A 51 -12.42 -9.41 4.45
C VAL A 51 -12.85 -8.12 3.77
N ALA A 52 -14.11 -7.73 3.94
CA ALA A 52 -14.61 -6.46 3.45
C ALA A 52 -14.14 -5.29 4.35
N LEU A 53 -13.87 -4.12 3.76
CA LEU A 53 -13.30 -2.98 4.50
C LEU A 53 -14.26 -2.47 5.59
N ASP A 54 -15.55 -2.41 5.31
CA ASP A 54 -16.61 -2.02 6.24
C ASP A 54 -16.74 -2.99 7.42
N GLN A 55 -16.63 -4.30 7.15
CA GLN A 55 -16.60 -5.34 8.17
C GLN A 55 -15.40 -5.14 9.11
N PHE A 56 -14.23 -4.81 8.56
CA PHE A 56 -13.05 -4.50 9.35
C PHE A 56 -13.24 -3.23 10.19
N GLU A 57 -13.70 -2.13 9.59
CA GLU A 57 -13.87 -0.84 10.27
C GLU A 57 -14.79 -0.94 11.49
N ALA A 58 -15.85 -1.74 11.41
CA ALA A 58 -16.79 -1.96 12.50
C ALA A 58 -16.14 -2.55 13.76
N VAL A 59 -15.10 -3.38 13.60
CA VAL A 59 -14.45 -4.12 14.70
C VAL A 59 -12.97 -3.79 14.86
N ALA A 60 -12.44 -2.81 14.12
CA ALA A 60 -11.03 -2.44 14.14
C ALA A 60 -10.53 -2.07 15.55
N HIS A 61 -11.41 -1.58 16.41
CA HIS A 61 -11.14 -1.20 17.79
C HIS A 61 -10.97 -2.40 18.74
N GLU A 62 -11.40 -3.60 18.34
CA GLU A 62 -11.27 -4.84 19.11
C GLU A 62 -9.91 -5.53 18.89
N LEU A 63 -9.18 -5.13 17.84
CA LEU A 63 -7.88 -5.67 17.48
C LEU A 63 -6.75 -4.95 18.22
N ASP A 64 -5.60 -5.64 18.34
CA ASP A 64 -4.35 -4.94 18.65
C ASP A 64 -4.11 -3.80 17.66
N SER A 65 -3.70 -2.64 18.16
CA SER A 65 -3.57 -1.43 17.35
C SER A 65 -2.60 -1.58 16.18
N THR A 66 -1.51 -2.34 16.35
CA THR A 66 -0.56 -2.61 15.26
C THR A 66 -1.19 -3.55 14.24
N VAL A 67 -1.87 -4.62 14.67
CA VAL A 67 -2.60 -5.51 13.76
C VAL A 67 -3.66 -4.75 12.97
N ALA A 68 -4.45 -3.90 13.62
CA ALA A 68 -5.47 -3.09 12.97
C ALA A 68 -4.87 -2.16 11.90
N LYS A 69 -3.74 -1.50 12.18
CA LYS A 69 -3.00 -0.71 11.19
C LYS A 69 -2.56 -1.55 9.99
N ARG A 70 -1.95 -2.73 10.21
CA ARG A 70 -1.52 -3.60 9.09
C ARG A 70 -2.70 -4.08 8.24
N MET A 71 -3.81 -4.43 8.87
CA MET A 71 -5.04 -4.80 8.17
C MET A 71 -5.59 -3.65 7.34
N ARG A 72 -5.67 -2.44 7.92
CA ARG A 72 -6.13 -1.23 7.21
C ARG A 72 -5.31 -0.99 5.95
N HIS A 73 -3.99 -1.08 6.04
CA HIS A 73 -3.13 -0.98 4.86
C HIS A 73 -3.50 -2.02 3.81
N VAL A 74 -3.49 -3.31 4.16
CA VAL A 74 -3.70 -4.39 3.18
C VAL A 74 -5.08 -4.31 2.51
N LEU A 75 -6.13 -4.04 3.28
CA LEU A 75 -7.49 -3.94 2.76
C LEU A 75 -7.65 -2.73 1.84
N SER A 76 -7.17 -1.56 2.28
CA SER A 76 -7.25 -0.35 1.47
C SER A 76 -6.32 -0.38 0.25
N GLU A 77 -5.17 -1.05 0.33
CA GLU A 77 -4.23 -1.21 -0.80
C GLU A 77 -4.78 -2.14 -1.88
N ASN A 78 -5.50 -3.20 -1.50
CA ASN A 78 -6.21 -4.04 -2.46
C ASN A 78 -7.24 -3.22 -3.26
N ALA A 79 -8.02 -2.38 -2.57
CA ALA A 79 -8.98 -1.50 -3.22
C ALA A 79 -8.31 -0.45 -4.10
N ARG A 80 -7.25 0.21 -3.60
CA ARG A 80 -6.45 1.19 -4.37
C ARG A 80 -5.84 0.57 -5.61
N THR A 81 -5.32 -0.66 -5.54
CA THR A 81 -4.73 -1.34 -6.69
C THR A 81 -5.75 -1.53 -7.82
N LEU A 82 -6.98 -1.93 -7.50
CA LEU A 82 -8.06 -2.04 -8.48
C LEU A 82 -8.47 -0.67 -9.03
N ALA A 83 -8.55 0.35 -8.17
CA ALA A 83 -8.84 1.71 -8.60
C ALA A 83 -7.77 2.28 -9.54
N THR A 84 -6.48 2.02 -9.26
CA THR A 84 -5.35 2.42 -10.10
C THR A 84 -5.42 1.75 -11.46
N ALA A 85 -5.79 0.46 -11.50
CA ALA A 85 -5.97 -0.26 -12.76
C ALA A 85 -7.09 0.35 -13.61
N ASN A 86 -8.22 0.71 -12.98
CA ASN A 86 -9.31 1.38 -13.67
C ASN A 86 -8.93 2.79 -14.14
N ALA A 87 -8.21 3.56 -13.31
CA ALA A 87 -7.73 4.90 -13.65
C ALA A 87 -6.80 4.86 -14.86
N LEU A 88 -5.84 3.93 -14.88
CA LEU A 88 -4.92 3.79 -16.00
C LEU A 88 -5.63 3.31 -17.27
N ALA A 89 -6.59 2.39 -17.17
CA ALA A 89 -7.41 1.95 -18.30
C ALA A 89 -8.28 3.09 -18.89
N ALA A 90 -8.70 4.04 -18.04
CA ALA A 90 -9.46 5.22 -18.45
C ALA A 90 -8.57 6.39 -18.92
N GLY A 91 -7.24 6.28 -18.79
CA GLY A 91 -6.30 7.37 -19.04
C GLY A 91 -6.35 8.50 -18.00
N ASP A 92 -6.92 8.24 -16.83
CA ASP A 92 -7.03 9.21 -15.72
C ASP A 92 -5.76 9.20 -14.87
N LEU A 93 -4.76 9.94 -15.35
CA LEU A 93 -3.43 9.99 -14.73
C LEU A 93 -3.42 10.81 -13.44
N ALA A 94 -4.34 11.77 -13.32
CA ALA A 94 -4.49 12.57 -12.11
C ALA A 94 -4.96 11.67 -10.96
N LEU A 95 -6.01 10.87 -11.18
CA LEU A 95 -6.47 9.90 -10.19
C LEU A 95 -5.40 8.86 -9.87
N MET A 96 -4.69 8.34 -10.88
CA MET A 96 -3.58 7.42 -10.66
C MET A 96 -2.50 8.03 -9.73
N GLY A 97 -2.11 9.29 -9.96
CA GLY A 97 -1.14 10.00 -9.11
C GLY A 97 -1.63 10.15 -7.67
N CYS A 98 -2.90 10.52 -7.47
CA CYS A 98 -3.51 10.57 -6.14
C CYS A 98 -3.46 9.21 -5.43
N LEU A 99 -3.85 8.14 -6.11
CA LEU A 99 -3.84 6.77 -5.56
C LEU A 99 -2.44 6.30 -5.21
N MET A 100 -1.42 6.66 -6.00
CA MET A 100 -0.02 6.37 -5.69
C MET A 100 0.46 7.11 -4.44
N ALA A 101 0.09 8.39 -4.28
CA ALA A 101 0.42 9.17 -3.09
C ALA A 101 -0.26 8.60 -1.82
N GLU A 102 -1.52 8.16 -1.94
CA GLU A 102 -2.26 7.49 -0.87
C GLU A 102 -1.66 6.14 -0.50
N SER A 103 -1.22 5.35 -1.49
CA SER A 103 -0.48 4.10 -1.26
C SER A 103 0.79 4.36 -0.47
N HIS A 104 1.59 5.38 -0.85
CA HIS A 104 2.79 5.76 -0.10
C HIS A 104 2.49 6.19 1.34
N ALA A 105 1.46 7.01 1.54
CA ALA A 105 1.04 7.40 2.89
C ALA A 105 0.63 6.19 3.73
N SER A 106 -0.13 5.24 3.17
CA SER A 106 -0.50 4.01 3.87
C SER A 106 0.71 3.11 4.16
N MET A 107 1.66 2.99 3.23
CA MET A 107 2.92 2.27 3.46
C MET A 107 3.74 2.88 4.61
N ARG A 108 3.73 4.21 4.76
CA ARG A 108 4.44 4.93 5.82
C ARG A 108 3.72 4.85 7.17
N ASP A 109 2.41 5.11 7.18
CA ASP A 109 1.67 5.39 8.42
C ASP A 109 0.96 4.14 8.98
N ASP A 110 0.41 3.29 8.10
CA ASP A 110 -0.33 2.09 8.48
C ASP A 110 0.54 0.82 8.42
N PHE A 111 1.40 0.69 7.42
CA PHE A 111 2.26 -0.48 7.28
C PHE A 111 3.68 -0.27 7.83
N GLU A 112 4.06 1.00 8.00
CA GLU A 112 5.33 1.44 8.58
C GLU A 112 6.55 0.76 7.92
N ILE A 113 6.57 0.67 6.59
CA ILE A 113 7.64 0.02 5.80
C ILE A 113 8.55 1.00 5.05
N THR A 114 8.24 2.29 5.05
CA THR A 114 9.08 3.31 4.43
C THR A 114 10.25 3.67 5.35
N VAL A 115 11.20 4.46 4.83
CA VAL A 115 12.30 5.04 5.63
C VAL A 115 12.40 6.52 5.29
N PRO A 116 12.98 7.36 6.17
CA PRO A 116 13.02 8.80 5.96
C PRO A 116 13.57 9.23 4.61
N ALA A 117 14.61 8.56 4.10
CA ALA A 117 15.17 8.88 2.79
C ALA A 117 14.17 8.64 1.64
N ILE A 118 13.32 7.63 1.72
CA ILE A 118 12.27 7.38 0.72
C ILE A 118 11.16 8.41 0.86
N ASP A 119 10.75 8.73 2.09
CA ASP A 119 9.69 9.73 2.32
C ASP A 119 10.11 11.13 1.83
N ILE A 120 11.38 11.50 2.01
CA ILE A 120 11.95 12.76 1.48
C ILE A 120 11.91 12.77 -0.04
N LEU A 121 12.33 11.67 -0.69
CA LEU A 121 12.27 11.60 -2.17
C LEU A 121 10.85 11.77 -2.67
N VAL A 122 9.86 11.14 -2.04
CA VAL A 122 8.44 11.29 -2.41
C VAL A 122 7.97 12.73 -2.20
N SER A 123 8.37 13.39 -1.12
CA SER A 123 8.03 14.81 -0.89
C SER A 123 8.59 15.72 -1.99
N ILE A 124 9.87 15.55 -2.33
CA ILE A 124 10.53 16.32 -3.40
C ILE A 124 9.81 16.11 -4.74
N ILE A 125 9.54 14.85 -5.08
CA ILE A 125 8.85 14.51 -6.34
C ILE A 125 7.47 15.17 -6.38
N LYS A 126 6.70 15.06 -5.29
CA LYS A 126 5.36 15.68 -5.20
C LYS A 126 5.40 17.20 -5.36
N GLU A 127 6.40 17.86 -4.79
CA GLU A 127 6.57 19.31 -4.90
C GLU A 127 6.93 19.75 -6.34
N GLU A 128 7.71 18.95 -7.06
CA GLU A 128 8.22 19.30 -8.39
C GLU A 128 7.28 18.89 -9.54
N ILE A 129 6.56 17.76 -9.42
CA ILE A 129 5.79 17.19 -10.53
C ILE A 129 4.30 16.90 -10.22
N GLY A 130 3.84 17.08 -8.98
CA GLY A 130 2.43 16.93 -8.58
C GLY A 130 2.01 15.53 -8.17
#